data_AF-A0A410DRX6-F1
#
_entry.id   AF-A0A410DRX6-F1
#
_cell.length_a   1.000
_cell.length_b   1.000
_cell.length_c   1.000
_cell.angle_alpha   90.00
_cell.angle_beta   90.00
_cell.angle_gamma   90.00
#
_symmetry.space_group_name_H-M   'P 1'
#
loop_
_entity.id
_entity.type
_entity.pdbx_description
1 polymer ?
#
loop_
_entity_poly.entity_id
_entity_poly.type
_entity_poly.pdbx_seq_one_letter_code
_entity_poly.pdbx_strand_id
1 'polypeptide(L)'
;MSSFVKGNELYNNKNYGEALSYYIKAIEEKDNEPYSYYNASVCYIKLKDFSKAIEMLTKAIDLNLDAKYFFNLAYCYSMINSPRKALRYFNMAWALDNNDKDCEKAINLIVNKYKNR
;
A
#
# COMPACT_ATOMS: atom_id res chain seq x y z
N MET A 1 -21.81 -1.74 13.67
CA MET A 1 -20.46 -2.05 13.13
C MET A 1 -20.15 -0.96 12.12
N SER A 2 -19.02 -0.26 12.21
CA SER A 2 -18.69 0.78 11.21
C SER A 2 -18.29 0.15 9.87
N SER A 3 -18.35 0.92 8.79
CA SER A 3 -17.95 0.45 7.45
C SER A 3 -16.50 -0.03 7.45
N PHE A 4 -15.60 0.66 8.16
CA PHE A 4 -14.21 0.25 8.32
C PHE A 4 -14.07 -1.12 8.99
N VAL A 5 -14.77 -1.35 10.10
CA VAL A 5 -14.69 -2.64 10.82
C VAL A 5 -15.26 -3.78 9.98
N LYS A 6 -16.34 -3.55 9.23
CA LYS A 6 -16.89 -4.57 8.32
C LYS A 6 -15.93 -4.87 7.16
N GLY A 7 -15.25 -3.85 6.64
CA GLY A 7 -14.16 -4.01 5.66
C GLY A 7 -13.05 -4.90 6.18
N ASN A 8 -12.60 -4.70 7.43
CA ASN A 8 -11.58 -5.53 8.07
C ASN A 8 -12.00 -7.01 8.21
N GLU A 9 -13.25 -7.26 8.62
CA GLU A 9 -13.80 -8.60 8.74
C GLU A 9 -13.79 -9.34 7.39
N LEU A 10 -14.29 -8.69 6.34
CA LEU A 10 -14.31 -9.24 4.98
C LEU A 10 -12.90 -9.46 4.42
N TYR A 11 -11.98 -8.53 4.70
CA TYR A 11 -10.58 -8.67 4.31
C TYR A 11 -9.92 -9.89 4.96
N ASN A 12 -10.15 -10.11 6.26
CA ASN A 12 -9.64 -11.28 6.98
C ASN A 12 -10.22 -12.59 6.43
N ASN A 13 -11.46 -12.56 5.94
CA ASN A 13 -12.10 -13.67 5.22
C ASN A 13 -11.63 -13.80 3.75
N LYS A 14 -10.64 -13.00 3.33
CA LYS A 14 -10.08 -12.95 1.96
C LYS A 14 -11.10 -12.53 0.88
N ASN A 15 -12.24 -11.97 1.28
CA ASN A 15 -13.23 -11.43 0.35
C ASN A 15 -12.84 -9.99 -0.03
N TYR A 16 -11.78 -9.85 -0.82
CA TYR A 16 -11.17 -8.55 -1.11
C TYR A 16 -12.08 -7.60 -1.90
N GLY A 17 -12.98 -8.15 -2.73
CA GLY A 17 -13.93 -7.35 -3.52
C GLY A 17 -14.99 -6.68 -2.64
N GLU A 18 -15.63 -7.45 -1.76
CA GLU A 18 -16.58 -6.86 -0.81
C GLU A 18 -15.89 -5.98 0.23
N ALA A 19 -14.72 -6.39 0.73
CA ALA A 19 -13.93 -5.58 1.65
C ALA A 19 -13.62 -4.21 1.07
N LEU A 20 -13.23 -4.15 -0.21
CA LEU A 20 -12.99 -2.90 -0.93
C LEU A 20 -14.23 -2.02 -0.93
N SER A 21 -15.41 -2.55 -1.26
CA SER A 21 -16.66 -1.77 -1.26
C SER A 21 -16.94 -1.13 0.11
N TYR A 22 -16.67 -1.84 1.20
CA TYR A 22 -16.82 -1.30 2.55
C TYR A 22 -15.75 -0.27 2.92
N TYR A 23 -14.50 -0.43 2.46
CA TYR A 23 -13.48 0.60 2.65
C TYR A 23 -13.76 1.88 1.85
N ILE A 24 -14.29 1.77 0.62
CA ILE A 24 -14.74 2.93 -0.15
C ILE A 24 -15.87 3.66 0.59
N LYS A 25 -16.84 2.90 1.13
CA LYS A 25 -17.89 3.48 1.97
C LYS A 25 -17.32 4.17 3.23
N ALA A 26 -16.33 3.56 3.88
CA ALA A 26 -15.66 4.17 5.04
C ALA A 26 -14.95 5.48 4.68
N ILE A 27 -14.35 5.58 3.48
CA ILE A 27 -13.77 6.83 2.96
C ILE A 27 -14.85 7.91 2.79
N GLU A 28 -16.00 7.57 2.19
CA GLU A 28 -17.12 8.50 2.01
C GLU A 28 -17.69 8.99 3.35
N GLU A 29 -17.74 8.12 4.34
CA GLU A 29 -18.20 8.41 5.71
C GLU A 29 -17.15 9.12 6.57
N LYS A 30 -15.92 9.31 6.05
CA LYS A 30 -14.77 9.82 6.79
C LYS A 30 -14.42 8.99 8.03
N ASP A 31 -14.74 7.70 8.00
CA ASP A 31 -14.41 6.75 9.06
C ASP A 31 -12.97 6.27 8.88
N ASN A 32 -12.12 6.57 9.86
CA ASN A 32 -10.72 6.15 9.91
C ASN A 32 -9.92 6.44 8.62
N GLU A 33 -10.11 7.64 8.04
CA GLU A 33 -9.76 7.97 6.64
C GLU A 33 -8.41 7.44 6.15
N PRO A 34 -7.25 7.71 6.81
CA PRO A 34 -5.95 7.25 6.29
C PRO A 34 -5.87 5.73 6.17
N TYR A 35 -6.42 5.02 7.16
CA TYR A 35 -6.46 3.56 7.19
C TYR A 35 -7.48 2.99 6.21
N SER A 36 -8.60 3.69 5.97
CA SER A 36 -9.59 3.30 4.96
C SER A 36 -9.01 3.39 3.55
N TYR A 37 -8.29 4.47 3.22
CA TYR A 37 -7.52 4.56 1.97
C TYR A 37 -6.44 3.49 1.88
N TYR A 38 -5.66 3.29 2.94
CA TYR A 38 -4.63 2.26 2.97
C TYR A 38 -5.22 0.86 2.76
N ASN A 39 -6.25 0.47 3.48
CA ASN A 39 -6.84 -0.85 3.37
C ASN A 39 -7.53 -1.08 2.01
N ALA A 40 -8.19 -0.05 1.45
CA ALA A 40 -8.68 -0.09 0.07
C ALA A 40 -7.52 -0.36 -0.92
N SER A 41 -6.37 0.29 -0.73
CA SER A 41 -5.19 0.03 -1.56
C SER A 41 -4.70 -1.41 -1.45
N VAL A 42 -4.71 -1.99 -0.24
CA VAL A 42 -4.29 -3.38 -0.03
C VAL A 42 -5.26 -4.33 -0.73
N CYS A 43 -6.57 -4.06 -0.70
CA CYS A 43 -7.54 -4.81 -1.51
C CYS A 43 -7.22 -4.71 -3.00
N TYR A 44 -6.95 -3.52 -3.53
CA TYR A 44 -6.54 -3.36 -4.94
C TYR A 44 -5.26 -4.12 -5.27
N ILE A 45 -4.26 -4.13 -4.38
CA ILE A 45 -3.04 -4.95 -4.54
C ILE A 45 -3.39 -6.45 -4.64
N LYS A 46 -4.25 -6.96 -3.75
CA LYS A 46 -4.69 -8.37 -3.79
C LYS A 46 -5.45 -8.71 -5.07
N LEU A 47 -6.19 -7.74 -5.60
CA LEU A 47 -6.90 -7.83 -6.88
C LEU A 47 -6.00 -7.53 -8.10
N LYS A 48 -4.71 -7.24 -7.88
CA LYS A 48 -3.70 -6.89 -8.90
C LYS A 48 -4.01 -5.61 -9.70
N ASP A 49 -4.88 -4.73 -9.18
CA ASP A 49 -5.10 -3.39 -9.73
C ASP A 49 -4.10 -2.41 -9.09
N PHE A 50 -2.84 -2.50 -9.52
CA PHE A 50 -1.76 -1.67 -8.95
C PHE A 50 -1.95 -0.18 -9.23
N SER A 51 -2.68 0.19 -10.30
CA SER A 51 -2.93 1.59 -10.63
C SER A 51 -3.82 2.24 -9.59
N LYS A 52 -4.96 1.61 -9.26
CA LYS A 52 -5.85 2.12 -8.20
C LYS A 52 -5.24 2.00 -6.81
N ALA A 53 -4.43 0.97 -6.56
CA ALA A 53 -3.68 0.88 -5.31
C ALA A 53 -2.75 2.10 -5.10
N ILE A 54 -2.03 2.53 -6.14
CA ILE A 54 -1.17 3.72 -6.10
C ILE A 54 -1.98 4.98 -5.77
N GLU A 55 -3.15 5.15 -6.37
CA GLU A 55 -4.04 6.29 -6.10
C GLU A 55 -4.46 6.33 -4.63
N MET A 56 -4.97 5.21 -4.10
CA MET A 56 -5.40 5.10 -2.72
C MET A 56 -4.24 5.29 -1.73
N LEU A 57 -3.06 4.75 -2.01
CA LEU A 57 -1.87 4.95 -1.17
C LEU A 57 -1.40 6.40 -1.17
N THR A 58 -1.48 7.08 -2.31
CA THR A 58 -1.14 8.51 -2.39
C THR A 58 -2.07 9.32 -1.50
N LYS A 59 -3.38 9.04 -1.54
CA LYS A 59 -4.36 9.66 -0.63
C LYS A 59 -4.11 9.35 0.84
N ALA A 60 -3.75 8.11 1.18
CA ALA A 60 -3.40 7.76 2.55
C ALA A 60 -2.17 8.55 3.05
N ILE A 61 -1.14 8.70 2.21
CA ILE A 61 0.09 9.45 2.50
C ILE A 61 -0.18 10.94 2.66
N ASP A 62 -1.06 11.51 1.84
CA ASP A 62 -1.46 12.92 1.94
C ASP A 62 -2.11 13.24 3.30
N LEU A 63 -2.74 12.24 3.94
CA LEU A 63 -3.40 12.39 5.24
C LEU A 63 -2.50 12.02 6.43
N ASN A 64 -1.67 10.98 6.29
CA ASN A 64 -0.76 10.55 7.34
C ASN A 64 0.48 9.84 6.76
N LEU A 65 1.65 10.14 7.32
CA LEU A 65 2.89 9.51 6.94
C LEU A 65 3.10 8.23 7.75
N ASP A 66 3.10 7.07 7.08
CA ASP A 66 3.36 5.76 7.68
C ASP A 66 4.27 4.94 6.76
N ALA A 67 5.27 4.26 7.35
CA ALA A 67 6.24 3.44 6.61
C ALA A 67 5.54 2.37 5.74
N LYS A 68 4.45 1.77 6.21
CA LYS A 68 3.68 0.75 5.48
C LYS A 68 3.07 1.30 4.20
N TYR A 69 2.67 2.58 4.19
CA TYR A 69 2.06 3.20 3.03
C TYR A 69 3.11 3.39 1.93
N PHE A 70 4.29 3.90 2.31
CA PHE A 70 5.42 4.02 1.39
C PHE A 70 5.92 2.66 0.88
N PHE A 71 5.97 1.64 1.74
CA PHE A 71 6.36 0.29 1.34
C PHE A 71 5.40 -0.30 0.30
N ASN A 72 4.10 -0.26 0.55
CA ASN A 72 3.11 -0.78 -0.40
C ASN A 72 3.08 0.04 -1.70
N LEU A 73 3.36 1.35 -1.64
CA LEU A 73 3.47 2.20 -2.82
C LEU A 73 4.69 1.80 -3.67
N ALA A 74 5.83 1.57 -3.02
CA ALA A 74 7.03 1.07 -3.66
C ALA A 74 6.83 -0.32 -4.29
N TYR A 75 6.12 -1.20 -3.60
CA TYR A 75 5.72 -2.50 -4.13
C TYR A 75 4.87 -2.34 -5.39
N CYS A 76 3.83 -1.50 -5.38
CA CYS A 76 3.01 -1.25 -6.57
C CYS A 76 3.85 -0.72 -7.75
N TYR A 77 4.76 0.22 -7.50
CA TYR A 77 5.67 0.72 -8.54
C TYR A 77 6.62 -0.37 -9.07
N SER A 78 7.02 -1.34 -8.25
CA SER A 78 7.78 -2.50 -8.71
C SER A 78 6.94 -3.38 -9.64
N MET A 79 5.67 -3.62 -9.29
CA MET A 79 4.75 -4.45 -10.06
C MET A 79 4.41 -3.85 -11.44
N ILE A 80 4.38 -2.52 -11.56
CA ILE A 80 4.22 -1.83 -12.86
C ILE A 80 5.54 -1.50 -13.55
N ASN A 81 6.62 -2.22 -13.21
CA ASN A 81 7.95 -2.11 -13.81
C ASN A 81 8.51 -0.66 -13.80
N SER A 82 8.29 0.07 -12.70
CA SER A 82 8.83 1.40 -12.43
C SER A 82 9.86 1.39 -11.28
N PRO A 83 10.99 0.69 -11.42
CA PRO A 83 11.90 0.38 -10.33
C PRO A 83 12.64 1.59 -9.75
N ARG A 84 12.84 2.67 -10.52
CA ARG A 84 13.39 3.92 -9.97
C ARG A 84 12.45 4.55 -8.94
N LYS A 85 11.15 4.58 -9.24
CA LYS A 85 10.13 5.05 -8.28
C LYS A 85 10.01 4.10 -7.10
N ALA A 86 10.01 2.80 -7.36
CA ALA A 86 9.99 1.80 -6.30
C ALA A 86 11.15 1.96 -5.32
N LEU A 87 12.39 2.06 -5.82
CA LEU A 87 13.58 2.27 -5.00
C LEU A 87 13.47 3.54 -4.15
N ARG A 88 12.99 4.65 -4.73
CA ARG A 88 12.77 5.89 -3.98
C ARG A 88 11.81 5.66 -2.81
N TYR A 89 10.67 5.05 -3.05
CA TYR A 89 9.65 4.86 -2.01
C TYR A 89 10.03 3.79 -0.98
N PHE A 90 10.76 2.74 -1.35
CA PHE A 90 11.32 1.80 -0.38
C PHE A 90 12.33 2.49 0.55
N ASN A 91 13.19 3.39 0.02
CA ASN A 91 14.09 4.18 0.86
C ASN A 91 13.32 5.12 1.80
N MET A 92 12.21 5.72 1.35
CA MET A 92 11.36 6.54 2.21
C MET A 92 10.70 5.72 3.32
N ALA A 93 10.21 4.52 3.01
CA ALA A 93 9.65 3.60 4.00
C ALA A 93 10.70 3.23 5.05
N TRP A 94 11.90 2.83 4.60
CA TRP A 94 13.02 2.50 5.48
C TRP A 94 13.50 3.67 6.35
N ALA A 95 13.44 4.90 5.83
CA ALA A 95 13.79 6.09 6.60
C ALA A 95 12.78 6.40 7.72
N LEU A 96 11.51 6.00 7.58
CA LEU A 96 10.47 6.16 8.60
C LEU A 96 10.49 5.04 9.63
N ASP A 97 10.71 3.80 9.19
CA ASP A 97 10.90 2.63 10.05
C ASP A 97 12.01 1.74 9.48
N ASN A 98 13.20 1.81 10.09
CA ASN A 98 14.36 1.06 9.66
C ASN A 98 14.44 -0.36 10.26
N ASN A 99 13.47 -0.75 11.11
CA ASN A 99 13.39 -2.10 11.66
C ASN A 99 12.74 -3.09 10.68
N ASP A 100 12.01 -2.58 9.67
CA ASP A 100 11.41 -3.40 8.63
C ASP A 100 12.48 -3.92 7.66
N LYS A 101 12.92 -5.15 7.91
CA LYS A 101 13.90 -5.87 7.08
C LYS A 101 13.42 -6.11 5.66
N ASP A 102 12.12 -6.03 5.38
CA ASP A 102 11.60 -6.24 4.03
C ASP A 102 11.90 -5.04 3.12
N CYS A 103 11.97 -3.82 3.67
CA CYS A 103 12.45 -2.65 2.94
C CYS A 103 13.88 -2.85 2.45
N GLU A 104 14.79 -3.26 3.34
CA GLU A 104 16.20 -3.49 3.02
C GLU A 104 16.37 -4.57 1.94
N LYS A 105 15.66 -5.70 2.07
CA LYS A 105 15.66 -6.76 1.06
C LYS A 105 15.18 -6.25 -0.30
N ALA A 106 14.10 -5.47 -0.33
CA ALA A 106 13.55 -4.94 -1.57
C ALA A 106 14.51 -3.95 -2.26
N ILE A 107 15.14 -3.07 -1.48
CA ILE A 107 16.17 -2.12 -1.96
C ILE A 107 17.34 -2.89 -2.58
N ASN A 108 17.90 -3.86 -1.85
CA ASN A 108 19.03 -4.66 -2.30
C ASN A 108 18.71 -5.46 -3.57
N LEU A 109 17.51 -6.05 -3.66
CA LEU A 109 17.07 -6.78 -4.85
C LEU A 109 16.99 -5.88 -6.08
N ILE A 110 16.44 -4.67 -5.94
CA ILE A 110 16.40 -3.70 -7.03
C ILE A 110 17.83 -3.30 -7.41
N VAL A 111 18.66 -2.86 -6.47
CA VAL A 111 20.03 -2.38 -6.75
C VAL A 111 20.87 -3.45 -7.43
N ASN A 112 20.85 -4.70 -6.94
CA ASN A 112 21.63 -5.79 -7.52
C ASN A 112 21.21 -6.12 -8.96
N LYS A 113 19.90 -6.06 -9.26
CA LYS A 113 19.40 -6.25 -10.63
C LYS A 113 19.94 -5.19 -11.60
N TYR A 114 20.24 -3.98 -11.13
CA TYR A 114 20.77 -2.88 -11.95
C TYR A 114 22.29 -2.80 -11.98
N LYS A 115 22.99 -3.34 -10.97
CA LYS A 115 24.46 -3.48 -11.01
C LYS A 115 24.94 -4.54 -12.00
N ASN A 116 24.10 -5.54 -12.28
CA ASN A 116 24.42 -6.68 -13.14
C ASN A 116 23.93 -6.50 -14.60
N ARG A 117 23.69 -5.27 -15.05
CA ARG A 117 23.29 -4.91 -16.42
C ARG A 117 24.35 -4.01 -17.02
#